data_AF-A0A3D6DGU3-F1
#
_entry.id   AF-A0A3D6DGU3-F1
#
_cell.length_a   1.000
_cell.length_b   1.000
_cell.length_c   1.000
_cell.angle_alpha   90.00
_cell.angle_beta   90.00
_cell.angle_gamma   90.00
#
_symmetry.space_group_name_H-M   'P 1'
#
loop_
_entity.id
_entity.type
_entity.pdbx_description
1 polymer ?
#
loop_
_entity_poly.entity_id
_entity_poly.type
_entity_poly.pdbx_seq_one_letter_code
_entity_poly.pdbx_strand_id
1 'polypeptide(L)'
;LSSDWMGEQGLNGLTQREAEWLEMPGVTRVEYPRALLAQLDRGFQEWSYPGFLLVAVLMAIVVAQIMNVVRLSVFGRRFLIRSMELVGAPPHRIRRPFIAEAMGYGAVGALLGYAGVVGVLVGARSFLPGVLDTWSATELGIILASQLTLGLVLTGFSARWAVGRYFG
;
A
#
# COMPACT_ATOMS: atom_id res chain seq x y z
N LEU A 1 5.79 22.22 -19.07
CA LEU A 1 4.55 21.43 -19.19
C LEU A 1 4.15 20.98 -17.79
N SER A 2 3.22 21.68 -17.15
CA SER A 2 2.73 21.32 -15.81
C SER A 2 1.91 20.03 -15.88
N SER A 3 2.17 19.10 -14.96
CA SER A 3 1.56 17.77 -14.83
C SER A 3 0.14 17.78 -14.24
N ASP A 4 -0.45 18.97 -14.09
CA ASP A 4 -1.74 19.21 -13.43
C ASP A 4 -2.95 18.63 -14.20
N TRP A 5 -2.76 18.24 -15.46
CA TRP A 5 -3.83 17.69 -16.31
C TRP A 5 -4.15 16.21 -16.01
N MET A 6 -3.34 15.52 -15.21
CA MET A 6 -3.51 14.09 -14.89
C MET A 6 -4.37 13.82 -13.65
N GLY A 7 -4.69 14.84 -12.84
CA GLY A 7 -5.18 14.66 -11.47
C GLY A 7 -6.70 14.54 -11.29
N GLU A 8 -7.51 15.33 -12.00
CA GLU A 8 -8.95 15.42 -11.68
C GLU A 8 -9.91 15.44 -12.89
N GLN A 9 -9.41 15.57 -14.13
CA GLN A 9 -10.26 15.60 -15.34
C GLN A 9 -9.62 14.90 -16.54
N GLY A 10 -9.15 13.66 -16.37
CA GLY A 10 -8.35 12.92 -17.35
C GLY A 10 -8.88 12.95 -18.79
N LEU A 11 -10.20 12.80 -19.04
CA LEU A 11 -10.78 12.85 -20.40
C LEU A 11 -11.34 14.23 -20.79
N ASN A 12 -11.91 14.98 -19.83
CA ASN A 12 -12.49 16.31 -20.09
C ASN A 12 -11.42 17.38 -20.31
N GLY A 13 -10.28 17.28 -19.61
CA GLY A 13 -9.12 18.15 -19.81
C GLY A 13 -8.42 17.89 -21.15
N LEU A 14 -8.40 16.63 -21.62
CA LEU A 14 -7.86 16.27 -22.93
C LEU A 14 -8.73 16.75 -24.10
N THR A 15 -10.06 16.77 -23.94
CA THR A 15 -10.98 17.30 -24.97
C THR A 15 -10.93 18.82 -25.05
N GLN A 16 -10.80 19.53 -23.92
CA GLN A 16 -10.59 20.98 -23.90
C GLN A 16 -9.26 21.40 -24.54
N ARG A 17 -8.17 20.67 -24.27
CA ARG A 17 -6.84 20.93 -24.84
C ARG A 17 -6.73 20.50 -26.31
N GLU A 18 -7.48 19.50 -26.76
CA GLU A 18 -7.54 19.13 -28.18
C GLU A 18 -8.09 20.28 -29.03
N ALA A 19 -9.08 21.03 -28.54
CA ALA A 19 -9.59 22.22 -29.22
C ALA A 19 -8.52 23.31 -29.34
N GLU A 20 -7.68 23.48 -28.32
CA GLU A 20 -6.56 24.44 -28.30
C GLU A 20 -5.40 24.01 -29.22
N TRP A 21 -5.13 22.71 -29.34
CA TRP A 21 -4.05 22.16 -30.16
C TRP A 21 -4.38 22.06 -31.65
N LEU A 22 -5.67 21.99 -32.00
CA LEU A 22 -6.14 22.04 -33.39
C LEU A 22 -6.06 23.45 -34.01
N GLU A 23 -5.92 24.50 -33.19
CA GLU A 23 -5.76 25.89 -33.66
C GLU A 23 -4.30 26.26 -34.01
N MET A 24 -3.32 25.40 -33.68
CA MET A 24 -1.90 25.66 -33.99
C MET A 24 -1.54 25.20 -35.42
N PRO A 25 -0.88 26.05 -36.23
CA PRO A 25 -0.50 25.70 -37.60
C PRO A 25 0.56 24.59 -37.59
N GLY A 26 0.20 23.40 -38.08
CA GLY A 26 1.11 22.26 -38.26
C GLY A 26 0.73 20.96 -37.55
N VAL A 27 -0.41 20.91 -36.83
CA VAL A 27 -0.87 19.71 -36.12
C VAL A 27 -2.04 19.05 -36.86
N THR A 28 -1.76 17.98 -37.61
CA THR A 28 -2.75 17.37 -38.52
C THR A 28 -3.50 16.17 -37.93
N ARG A 29 -2.98 15.52 -36.87
CA ARG A 29 -3.72 14.45 -36.16
C ARG A 29 -3.08 14.09 -34.82
N VAL A 30 -3.89 14.03 -33.76
CA VAL A 30 -3.49 13.44 -32.48
C VAL A 30 -4.19 12.08 -32.35
N GLU A 31 -3.47 10.98 -32.59
CA GLU A 31 -3.99 9.62 -32.41
C GLU A 31 -3.99 9.27 -30.92
N TYR A 32 -5.02 9.72 -30.20
CA TYR A 32 -5.39 9.17 -28.90
C TYR A 32 -6.27 7.94 -29.11
N PRO A 33 -5.92 6.76 -28.59
CA PRO A 33 -6.84 5.63 -28.49
C PRO A 33 -7.92 5.91 -27.41
N ARG A 34 -8.78 6.90 -27.67
CA ARG A 34 -9.88 7.32 -26.78
C ARG A 34 -10.77 6.14 -26.40
N ALA A 35 -10.96 5.20 -27.31
CA ALA A 35 -11.75 4.00 -27.06
C ALA A 35 -11.12 3.05 -26.03
N LEU A 36 -9.79 2.96 -25.95
CA LEU A 36 -9.10 2.14 -24.94
C LEU A 36 -9.07 2.85 -23.59
N LEU A 37 -8.78 4.15 -23.58
CA LEU A 37 -8.76 4.96 -22.36
C LEU A 37 -10.16 5.08 -21.73
N ALA A 38 -11.21 5.28 -22.53
CA ALA A 38 -12.59 5.32 -22.04
C ALA A 38 -13.15 3.94 -21.62
N GLN A 39 -12.54 2.83 -22.07
CA GLN A 39 -12.86 1.50 -21.55
C GLN A 39 -12.17 1.25 -20.20
N LEU A 40 -10.92 1.67 -20.06
CA LEU A 40 -10.19 1.62 -18.80
C LEU A 40 -10.88 2.47 -17.73
N ASP A 41 -11.21 3.74 -18.03
CA ASP A 41 -11.83 4.64 -17.05
C ASP A 41 -13.19 4.14 -16.57
N ARG A 42 -14.02 3.58 -17.46
CA ARG A 42 -15.29 2.96 -17.06
C ARG A 42 -15.07 1.73 -16.17
N GLY A 43 -14.09 0.90 -16.50
CA GLY A 43 -13.67 -0.20 -15.63
C GLY A 43 -13.21 0.30 -14.27
N PHE A 44 -12.35 1.31 -14.21
CA PHE A 44 -11.89 1.87 -12.94
C PHE A 44 -13.03 2.41 -12.08
N GLN A 45 -14.01 3.10 -12.66
CA GLN A 45 -15.17 3.58 -11.92
C GLN A 45 -16.06 2.45 -11.40
N GLU A 46 -16.32 1.42 -12.22
CA GLU A 46 -17.17 0.29 -11.83
C GLU A 46 -16.51 -0.58 -10.75
N TRP A 47 -15.19 -0.76 -10.82
CA TRP A 47 -14.43 -1.57 -9.87
C TRP A 47 -13.98 -0.80 -8.61
N SER A 48 -14.05 0.53 -8.60
CA SER A 48 -13.59 1.35 -7.48
C SER A 48 -14.32 1.00 -6.18
N TYR A 49 -15.66 1.02 -6.19
CA TYR A 49 -16.47 0.75 -5.00
C TYR A 49 -16.28 -0.68 -4.43
N PRO A 50 -16.43 -1.76 -5.21
CA PRO A 50 -16.16 -3.12 -4.70
C PRO A 50 -14.69 -3.33 -4.34
N GLY A 51 -13.76 -2.65 -5.01
CA GLY A 51 -12.33 -2.67 -4.66
C GLY A 51 -12.07 -2.11 -3.27
N PHE A 52 -12.66 -0.97 -2.92
CA PHE A 52 -12.56 -0.41 -1.57
C PHE A 52 -13.16 -1.34 -0.50
N LEU A 53 -14.30 -1.97 -0.80
CA LEU A 53 -14.89 -2.96 0.10
C LEU A 53 -13.95 -4.15 0.33
N LEU A 54 -13.34 -4.68 -0.73
CA LEU A 54 -12.38 -5.77 -0.63
C LEU A 54 -11.18 -5.39 0.24
N VAL A 55 -10.59 -4.21 0.01
CA VAL A 55 -9.47 -3.70 0.82
C VAL A 55 -9.86 -3.59 2.29
N ALA A 56 -11.06 -3.08 2.59
CA ALA A 56 -11.56 -2.99 3.96
C ALA A 56 -11.70 -4.37 4.64
N VAL A 57 -12.20 -5.38 3.92
CA VAL A 57 -12.32 -6.75 4.43
C VAL A 57 -10.94 -7.36 4.67
N LEU A 58 -10.00 -7.22 3.73
CA LEU A 58 -8.63 -7.71 3.89
C LEU A 58 -7.95 -7.04 5.08
N MET A 59 -8.15 -5.74 5.27
CA MET A 59 -7.64 -5.00 6.42
C MET A 59 -8.17 -5.57 7.75
N ALA A 60 -9.47 -5.89 7.82
CA ALA A 60 -10.07 -6.52 9.00
C ALA A 60 -9.44 -7.91 9.29
N ILE A 61 -9.20 -8.71 8.26
CA ILE A 61 -8.55 -10.02 8.38
C ILE A 61 -7.13 -9.87 8.93
N VAL A 62 -6.35 -8.91 8.43
CA VAL A 62 -4.99 -8.62 8.91
C VAL A 62 -4.99 -8.26 10.40
N VAL A 63 -5.92 -7.39 10.84
CA VAL A 63 -6.05 -7.03 12.25
C VAL A 63 -6.40 -8.25 13.11
N ALA A 64 -7.33 -9.09 12.65
CA ALA A 64 -7.69 -10.33 13.34
C ALA A 64 -6.50 -11.31 13.45
N GLN A 65 -5.70 -11.43 12.39
CA GLN A 65 -4.47 -12.25 12.42
C GLN A 65 -3.49 -11.75 13.47
N ILE A 66 -3.23 -10.43 13.53
CA ILE A 66 -2.34 -9.85 14.53
C ILE A 66 -2.86 -10.14 15.95
N MET A 67 -4.16 -9.96 16.19
CA MET A 67 -4.77 -10.28 17.50
C MET A 67 -4.58 -11.74 17.90
N ASN A 68 -4.69 -12.66 16.94
CA ASN A 68 -4.51 -14.09 17.19
C ASN A 68 -3.05 -14.45 17.46
N VAL A 69 -2.11 -13.89 16.71
CA VAL A 69 -0.67 -14.11 16.91
C VAL A 69 -0.21 -13.58 18.26
N VAL A 70 -0.64 -12.38 18.65
CA VAL A 70 -0.34 -11.81 19.97
C VAL A 70 -0.88 -12.71 21.09
N ARG A 71 -2.13 -13.18 20.97
CA ARG A 71 -2.72 -14.10 21.95
C ARG A 71 -1.89 -15.37 22.09
N LEU A 72 -1.56 -16.01 20.98
CA LEU A 72 -0.78 -17.25 20.97
C LEU A 72 0.62 -17.05 21.58
N SER A 73 1.30 -15.95 21.22
CA SER A 73 2.61 -15.60 21.74
C SER A 73 2.57 -15.36 23.26
N VAL A 74 1.52 -14.69 23.76
CA VAL A 74 1.31 -14.47 25.21
C VAL A 74 1.09 -15.79 25.95
N PHE A 75 0.25 -16.70 25.43
CA PHE A 75 0.04 -18.01 26.03
C PHE A 75 1.34 -18.84 26.09
N GLY A 76 2.13 -18.82 25.02
CA GLY A 76 3.42 -19.52 24.97
C GLY A 76 4.45 -18.96 25.96
N ARG A 77 4.38 -17.67 26.30
CA ARG A 77 5.33 -16.98 27.19
C ARG A 77 4.78 -16.70 28.59
N ARG A 78 3.72 -17.38 29.02
CA ARG A 78 3.07 -17.14 30.33
C ARG A 78 4.03 -17.22 31.54
N PHE A 79 5.04 -18.09 31.49
CA PHE A 79 6.03 -18.21 32.57
C PHE A 79 6.96 -16.99 32.65
N LEU A 80 7.37 -16.47 31.48
CA LEU A 80 8.17 -15.25 31.33
C LEU A 80 7.43 -14.02 31.84
N ILE A 81 6.12 -13.94 31.58
CA ILE A 81 5.28 -12.86 32.10
C ILE A 81 5.21 -12.94 33.63
N ARG A 82 4.94 -14.13 34.18
CA ARG A 82 4.85 -14.34 35.63
C ARG A 82 6.16 -14.03 36.35
N SER A 83 7.32 -14.35 35.76
CA SER A 83 8.61 -13.98 36.36
C SER A 83 8.87 -12.48 36.30
N MET A 84 8.46 -11.79 35.23
CA MET A 84 8.54 -10.32 35.15
C MET A 84 7.61 -9.64 36.17
N GLU A 85 6.42 -10.18 36.41
CA GLU A 85 5.48 -9.69 37.42
C GLU A 85 6.04 -9.82 38.85
N LEU A 86 6.70 -10.93 39.17
CA LEU A 86 7.32 -11.16 40.49
C LEU A 86 8.46 -10.18 40.80
N VAL A 87 9.10 -9.61 39.77
CA VAL A 87 10.15 -8.60 39.90
C VAL A 87 9.57 -7.17 39.87
N GLY A 88 8.24 -7.02 39.81
CA GLY A 88 7.55 -5.73 39.77
C GLY A 88 7.72 -4.98 38.45
N ALA A 89 7.94 -5.70 37.34
CA ALA A 89 8.11 -5.06 36.04
C ALA A 89 6.81 -4.37 35.59
N PRO A 90 6.87 -3.10 35.15
CA PRO A 90 5.67 -2.39 34.69
C PRO A 90 5.15 -3.00 33.38
N PRO A 91 3.83 -2.94 33.13
CA PRO A 91 3.18 -3.60 31.99
C PRO A 91 3.73 -3.14 30.63
N HIS A 92 4.24 -1.91 30.50
CA HIS A 92 4.88 -1.46 29.27
C HIS A 92 6.13 -2.28 28.89
N ARG A 93 6.88 -2.77 29.89
CA ARG A 93 8.11 -3.54 29.68
C ARG A 93 7.81 -4.97 29.22
N ILE A 94 6.68 -5.52 29.67
CA ILE A 94 6.15 -6.83 29.26
C ILE A 94 5.63 -6.77 27.81
N ARG A 95 5.02 -5.64 27.40
CA ARG A 95 4.39 -5.48 26.07
C ARG A 95 5.39 -5.20 24.94
N ARG A 96 6.53 -4.56 25.24
CA ARG A 96 7.59 -4.22 24.28
C ARG A 96 8.06 -5.34 23.35
N PRO A 97 8.43 -6.56 23.83
CA PRO A 97 8.91 -7.62 22.95
C PRO A 97 7.88 -8.05 21.90
N PHE A 98 6.59 -8.09 22.26
CA PHE A 98 5.52 -8.45 21.34
C PHE A 98 5.31 -7.39 20.24
N ILE A 99 5.43 -6.10 20.59
CA ILE A 99 5.33 -5.01 19.61
C ILE A 99 6.55 -5.03 18.67
N ALA A 100 7.75 -5.30 19.19
CA ALA A 100 8.95 -5.41 18.38
C ALA A 100 8.89 -6.57 17.38
N GLU A 101 8.36 -7.72 17.81
CA GLU A 101 8.11 -8.88 16.94
C GLU A 101 7.12 -8.52 15.81
N ALA A 102 6.03 -7.83 16.15
CA ALA A 102 5.04 -7.36 15.16
C ALA A 102 5.62 -6.35 14.15
N MET A 103 6.46 -5.42 14.60
CA MET A 103 7.15 -4.46 13.72
C MET A 103 8.13 -5.18 12.79
N GLY A 104 8.80 -6.24 13.26
CA GLY A 104 9.65 -7.09 12.43
C GLY A 104 8.87 -7.74 11.29
N TYR A 105 7.70 -8.30 11.57
CA TYR A 105 6.82 -8.83 10.51
C TYR A 105 6.37 -7.75 9.53
N GLY A 106 6.07 -6.54 10.01
CA GLY A 106 5.73 -5.39 9.15
C GLY A 106 6.86 -5.00 8.20
N ALA A 107 8.09 -4.94 8.70
CA ALA A 107 9.26 -4.62 7.88
C ALA A 107 9.55 -5.69 6.82
N VAL A 108 9.50 -6.97 7.20
CA VAL A 108 9.67 -8.09 6.26
C VAL A 108 8.55 -8.12 5.22
N GLY A 109 7.30 -7.91 5.64
CA GLY A 109 6.15 -7.83 4.74
C GLY A 109 6.27 -6.70 3.73
N ALA A 110 6.73 -5.52 4.16
CA ALA A 110 6.97 -4.39 3.26
C ALA A 110 8.10 -4.68 2.26
N LEU A 111 9.17 -5.37 2.66
CA LEU A 111 10.22 -5.78 1.72
C LEU A 111 9.71 -6.81 0.70
N LEU A 112 8.97 -7.81 1.17
CA LEU A 112 8.39 -8.84 0.29
C LEU A 112 7.37 -8.25 -0.68
N GLY A 113 6.53 -7.31 -0.23
CA GLY A 113 5.60 -6.60 -1.10
C GLY A 113 6.35 -5.82 -2.19
N TYR A 114 7.48 -5.19 -1.86
CA TYR A 114 8.24 -4.38 -2.81
C TYR A 114 8.91 -5.29 -3.85
N ALA A 115 9.48 -6.41 -3.41
CA ALA A 115 9.97 -7.44 -4.31
C ALA A 115 8.87 -7.97 -5.23
N GLY A 116 7.64 -8.12 -4.73
CA GLY A 116 6.47 -8.47 -5.54
C GLY A 116 6.14 -7.43 -6.61
N VAL A 117 6.08 -6.14 -6.25
CA VAL A 117 5.84 -5.03 -7.19
C VAL A 117 6.91 -5.01 -8.29
N VAL A 118 8.19 -5.06 -7.92
CA VAL A 118 9.30 -5.09 -8.88
C VAL A 118 9.24 -6.35 -9.75
N GLY A 119 8.92 -7.50 -9.16
CA GLY A 119 8.78 -8.77 -9.87
C GLY A 119 7.68 -8.72 -10.93
N VAL A 120 6.52 -8.16 -10.59
CA VAL A 120 5.42 -7.94 -11.54
C VAL A 120 5.83 -6.96 -12.64
N LEU A 121 6.51 -5.87 -12.29
CA LEU A 121 6.94 -4.86 -13.25
C LEU A 121 7.93 -5.44 -14.29
N VAL A 122 8.90 -6.25 -13.83
CA VAL A 122 9.84 -6.95 -14.70
C VAL A 122 9.14 -8.03 -15.53
N GLY A 123 8.19 -8.78 -14.95
CA GLY A 123 7.41 -9.80 -15.65
C GLY A 123 6.48 -9.22 -16.72
N ALA A 124 5.92 -8.03 -16.47
CA ALA A 124 5.04 -7.33 -17.41
C ALA A 124 5.79 -6.73 -18.61
N ARG A 125 7.13 -6.64 -18.55
CA ARG A 125 7.98 -6.13 -19.64
C ARG A 125 7.71 -6.81 -20.97
N SER A 126 7.48 -8.11 -20.97
CA SER A 126 7.25 -8.90 -22.18
C SER A 126 5.92 -8.56 -22.86
N PHE A 127 4.94 -8.06 -22.11
CA PHE A 127 3.62 -7.71 -22.62
C PHE A 127 3.50 -6.23 -23.00
N LEU A 128 4.22 -5.33 -22.31
CA LEU A 128 4.13 -3.88 -22.50
C LEU A 128 5.53 -3.22 -22.48
N PRO A 129 6.27 -3.26 -23.61
CA PRO A 129 7.67 -2.84 -23.65
C PRO A 129 7.94 -1.35 -23.36
N GLY A 130 6.92 -0.49 -23.21
CA GLY A 130 7.07 0.93 -22.88
C GLY A 130 6.85 1.30 -21.40
N VAL A 131 6.34 0.40 -20.56
CA VAL A 131 5.99 0.73 -19.17
C VAL A 131 7.25 0.92 -18.32
N LEU A 132 8.31 0.13 -18.55
CA LEU A 132 9.52 0.17 -17.71
C LEU A 132 10.39 1.41 -17.92
N ASP A 133 10.43 1.97 -19.14
CA ASP A 133 11.21 3.18 -19.42
C ASP A 133 10.60 4.43 -18.76
N THR A 134 9.37 4.30 -18.25
CA THR A 134 8.66 5.40 -17.58
C THR A 134 9.10 5.55 -16.11
N TRP A 135 9.56 4.47 -15.44
CA TRP A 135 9.83 4.51 -14.00
C TRP A 135 11.30 4.74 -13.68
N SER A 136 11.62 5.89 -13.10
CA SER A 136 12.98 6.22 -12.67
C SER A 136 13.39 5.48 -11.37
N ALA A 137 14.69 5.33 -11.13
CA ALA A 137 15.20 4.76 -9.87
C ALA A 137 14.74 5.54 -8.63
N THR A 138 14.48 6.83 -8.78
CA THR A 138 13.96 7.69 -7.72
C THR A 138 12.51 7.32 -7.36
N GLU A 139 11.65 7.10 -8.35
CA GLU A 139 10.25 6.70 -8.11
C GLU A 139 10.15 5.34 -7.42
N LEU A 140 10.96 4.36 -7.85
CA LEU A 140 11.03 3.06 -7.18
C LEU A 140 11.49 3.19 -5.72
N GLY A 141 12.45 4.08 -5.45
CA GLY A 141 12.88 4.42 -4.09
C GLY A 141 11.77 5.04 -3.24
N ILE A 142 10.96 5.94 -3.80
CA ILE A 142 9.81 6.55 -3.12
C ILE A 142 8.75 5.48 -2.80
N ILE A 143 8.46 4.57 -3.73
CA ILE A 143 7.53 3.46 -3.51
C ILE A 143 8.01 2.60 -2.35
N LEU A 144 9.28 2.19 -2.34
CA LEU A 144 9.86 1.42 -1.25
C LEU A 144 9.72 2.15 0.10
N ALA A 145 10.09 3.43 0.15
CA ALA A 145 10.00 4.23 1.36
C ALA A 145 8.55 4.37 1.86
N SER A 146 7.61 4.61 0.95
CA SER A 146 6.19 4.72 1.28
C SER A 146 5.64 3.40 1.83
N GLN A 147 6.01 2.26 1.24
CA GLN A 147 5.55 0.94 1.65
C GLN A 147 6.14 0.50 2.99
N LEU A 148 7.43 0.78 3.23
CA LEU A 148 8.06 0.56 4.53
C LEU A 148 7.40 1.40 5.61
N THR A 149 7.15 2.68 5.32
CA THR A 149 6.51 3.60 6.28
C THR A 149 5.10 3.14 6.61
N LEU A 150 4.29 2.84 5.59
CA LEU A 150 2.92 2.34 5.78
C LEU A 150 2.92 1.01 6.53
N GLY A 151 3.77 0.05 6.16
CA GLY A 151 3.88 -1.25 6.82
C GLY A 151 4.22 -1.12 8.31
N LEU A 152 5.21 -0.29 8.64
CA LEU A 152 5.63 -0.03 10.03
C LEU A 152 4.56 0.70 10.84
N VAL A 153 3.93 1.73 10.28
CA VAL A 153 2.87 2.48 10.96
C VAL A 153 1.66 1.58 11.22
N LEU A 154 1.25 0.80 10.22
CA LEU A 154 0.06 -0.03 10.28
C LEU A 154 0.24 -1.21 11.25
N THR A 155 1.38 -1.89 11.20
CA THR A 155 1.71 -2.96 12.15
C THR A 155 1.96 -2.43 13.56
N GLY A 156 2.68 -1.31 13.69
CA GLY A 156 2.94 -0.68 14.97
C GLY A 156 1.66 -0.20 15.68
N PHE A 157 0.76 0.45 14.94
CA PHE A 157 -0.53 0.91 15.46
C PHE A 157 -1.42 -0.28 15.84
N SER A 158 -1.52 -1.28 14.96
CA SER A 158 -2.31 -2.49 15.21
C SER A 158 -1.80 -3.27 16.41
N ALA A 159 -0.47 -3.45 16.54
CA ALA A 159 0.13 -4.12 17.68
C ALA A 159 -0.10 -3.36 18.98
N ARG A 160 0.08 -2.03 18.99
CA ARG A 160 -0.17 -1.20 20.17
C ARG A 160 -1.63 -1.31 20.63
N TRP A 161 -2.56 -1.28 19.69
CA TRP A 161 -4.00 -1.41 19.95
C TRP A 161 -4.37 -2.81 20.44
N ALA A 162 -3.93 -3.86 19.72
CA ALA A 162 -4.20 -5.25 20.06
C ALA A 162 -3.70 -5.60 21.47
N VAL A 163 -2.45 -5.26 21.79
CA VAL A 163 -1.89 -5.54 23.12
C VAL A 163 -2.56 -4.65 24.19
N GLY A 164 -3.16 -3.52 23.83
CA GLY A 164 -3.86 -2.62 24.77
C GLY A 164 -5.17 -3.21 25.25
N ARG A 165 -5.82 -4.00 24.39
CA ARG A 165 -7.04 -4.76 24.70
C ARG A 165 -6.81 -5.92 25.67
N TYR A 166 -5.60 -6.50 25.72
CA TYR A 166 -5.31 -7.71 26.51
C TYR A 166 -4.76 -7.44 27.91
N PHE A 167 -4.17 -6.28 28.16
CA PHE A 167 -3.58 -5.91 29.46
C PHE A 167 -4.33 -4.74 30.14
N GLY A 168 -5.52 -4.39 29.63
CA GLY A 168 -6.41 -3.38 30.18
C GLY A 168 -7.75 -3.99 30.55
#